data_AF-A0A0B8P7Y8-F1
#
_entry.id   AF-A0A0B8P7Y8-F1
#
_cell.length_a   1.000
_cell.length_b   1.000
_cell.length_c   1.000
_cell.angle_alpha   90.00
_cell.angle_beta   90.00
_cell.angle_gamma   90.00
#
_symmetry.space_group_name_H-M   'P 1'
#
loop_
_entity.id
_entity.type
_entity.pdbx_description
1 polymer ?
#
loop_
_entity_poly.entity_id
_entity_poly.type
_entity_poly.pdbx_seq_one_letter_code
_entity_poly.pdbx_strand_id
1 'polypeptide(L)'
;MNEALQEKNNVKPLWKLFEEIKDSDICGLNQFGAEFIADRTERKWYNTELNWQHSEDKELILTQLLDVSHAQFDRKKGRLATYSSTAVKGTLRNILDPFIQNRRRGGNVLAFNQDYIVLLTNIAIGERDKLRFHEVIKEFEARGVYFDKQSQQNLVDFYERMGNVERMSDSGDAVYVRPTV
;
A
#
# COMPACT_ATOMS: atom_id res chain seq x y z
N MET A 1 1.89 -12.22 1.98
CA MET A 1 1.08 -13.38 1.54
C MET A 1 1.96 -14.39 0.75
N ASN A 2 3.13 -14.76 1.27
CA ASN A 2 4.04 -15.73 0.61
C ASN A 2 4.67 -16.70 1.62
N GLU A 3 4.96 -16.22 2.82
CA GLU A 3 5.59 -16.99 3.91
C GLU A 3 4.73 -18.16 4.41
N ALA A 4 3.40 -18.05 4.32
CA ALA A 4 2.46 -19.08 4.77
C ALA A 4 2.44 -20.34 3.88
N LEU A 5 2.95 -20.25 2.65
CA LEU A 5 3.02 -21.37 1.70
C LEU A 5 4.38 -22.08 1.73
N GLN A 6 5.35 -21.52 2.45
CA GLN A 6 6.70 -22.07 2.58
C GLN A 6 6.84 -22.86 3.89
N GLU A 7 7.78 -23.79 3.94
CA GLU A 7 8.07 -24.52 5.17
C GLU A 7 8.47 -23.54 6.28
N LYS A 8 7.89 -23.68 7.48
CA LYS A 8 7.99 -22.71 8.58
C LYS A 8 9.43 -22.34 8.97
N ASN A 9 10.41 -23.18 8.67
CA ASN A 9 11.83 -22.98 9.01
C ASN A 9 12.71 -22.64 7.81
N ASN A 10 12.14 -22.50 6.61
CA ASN A 10 12.88 -22.25 5.37
C ASN A 10 12.16 -21.21 4.50
N VAL A 11 11.70 -20.13 5.14
CA VAL A 11 11.05 -19.02 4.44
C VAL A 11 12.11 -18.22 3.68
N LYS A 12 11.97 -18.18 2.36
CA LYS A 12 12.81 -17.45 1.43
C LYS A 12 12.04 -16.30 0.80
N PRO A 13 12.72 -15.19 0.48
CA PRO A 13 12.09 -14.10 -0.26
C PRO A 13 11.77 -14.54 -1.69
N LEU A 14 10.76 -13.91 -2.28
CA LEU A 14 10.26 -14.21 -3.63
C LEU A 14 11.33 -14.19 -4.72
N TRP A 15 12.24 -13.21 -4.68
CA TRP A 15 13.32 -13.08 -5.67
C TRP A 15 14.28 -14.28 -5.62
N LYS A 16 14.53 -14.84 -4.44
CA LYS A 16 15.38 -16.02 -4.27
C LYS A 16 14.70 -17.29 -4.79
N LEU A 17 13.38 -17.40 -4.62
CA LEU A 17 12.61 -18.51 -5.20
C LEU A 17 12.66 -18.49 -6.73
N PHE A 18 12.65 -17.30 -7.35
CA PHE A 18 12.78 -17.16 -8.80
C PHE A 18 14.16 -17.62 -9.32
N GLU A 19 15.24 -17.32 -8.59
CA GLU A 19 16.59 -17.79 -8.91
C GLU A 19 16.70 -19.31 -8.85
N GLU A 20 16.00 -19.95 -7.91
CA GLU A 20 16.03 -21.40 -7.70
C GLU A 20 15.27 -22.21 -8.78
N ILE A 21 14.49 -21.56 -9.65
CA ILE A 21 13.81 -22.21 -10.79
C ILE A 21 14.84 -22.67 -11.82
N LYS A 22 14.84 -23.98 -12.09
CA LYS A 22 15.73 -24.66 -13.04
C LYS A 22 15.03 -24.91 -14.37
N ASP A 23 15.81 -25.17 -15.41
CA ASP A 23 15.30 -25.53 -16.73
C ASP A 23 14.42 -26.80 -16.70
N SER A 24 14.65 -27.71 -15.75
CA SER A 24 13.80 -28.89 -15.53
C SER A 24 12.37 -28.55 -15.14
N ASP A 25 12.14 -27.37 -14.54
CA ASP A 25 10.84 -26.96 -14.01
C ASP A 25 9.98 -26.27 -15.07
N ILE A 26 10.59 -25.81 -16.17
CA ILE A 26 9.96 -25.08 -17.27
C ILE A 26 8.76 -25.84 -17.86
N CYS A 27 8.91 -27.14 -18.08
CA CYS A 27 7.84 -27.97 -18.63
C CYS A 27 6.63 -28.00 -17.69
N GLY A 28 6.88 -28.19 -16.38
CA GLY A 28 5.83 -28.19 -15.36
C GLY A 28 5.14 -26.84 -15.21
N LEU A 29 5.89 -25.74 -15.30
CA LEU A 29 5.33 -24.38 -15.25
C LEU A 29 4.42 -24.09 -16.45
N ASN A 30 4.83 -24.48 -17.64
CA ASN A 30 3.99 -24.35 -18.84
C ASN A 30 2.73 -25.20 -18.76
N GLN A 31 2.85 -26.45 -18.29
CA GLN A 31 1.70 -27.33 -18.08
C GLN A 31 0.73 -26.70 -17.08
N PHE A 32 1.23 -26.22 -15.94
CA PHE A 32 0.42 -25.54 -14.94
C PHE A 32 -0.29 -24.31 -15.54
N GLY A 33 0.40 -23.49 -16.33
CA GLY A 33 -0.20 -22.33 -16.99
C GLY A 33 -1.35 -22.70 -17.93
N ALA A 34 -1.20 -23.77 -18.71
CA ALA A 34 -2.24 -24.28 -19.58
C ALA A 34 -3.46 -24.81 -18.79
N GLU A 35 -3.22 -25.62 -17.75
CA GLU A 35 -4.27 -26.14 -16.86
C GLU A 35 -4.99 -25.01 -16.11
N PHE A 36 -4.25 -23.98 -15.68
CA PHE A 36 -4.77 -22.80 -15.00
C PHE A 36 -5.76 -22.02 -15.87
N ILE A 37 -5.47 -21.85 -17.15
CA ILE A 37 -6.36 -21.22 -18.12
C ILE A 37 -7.58 -22.11 -18.37
N ALA A 38 -7.37 -23.41 -18.57
CA ALA A 38 -8.45 -24.36 -18.85
C ALA A 38 -9.51 -24.38 -17.73
N ASP A 39 -9.10 -24.53 -16.47
CA ASP A 39 -9.99 -24.51 -15.30
C ASP A 39 -10.81 -23.21 -15.23
N ARG A 40 -10.17 -22.06 -15.45
CA ARG A 40 -10.84 -20.75 -15.36
C ARG A 40 -11.76 -20.46 -16.53
N THR A 41 -11.43 -21.00 -17.69
CA THR A 41 -12.28 -20.94 -18.89
C THR A 41 -13.54 -21.76 -18.68
N GLU A 42 -13.42 -22.98 -18.11
CA GLU A 42 -14.56 -23.82 -17.72
C GLU A 42 -15.48 -23.10 -16.71
N ARG A 43 -14.88 -22.45 -15.70
CA ARG A 43 -15.61 -21.62 -14.73
C ARG A 43 -16.16 -20.31 -15.30
N LYS A 44 -15.88 -20.00 -16.58
CA LYS A 44 -16.30 -18.79 -17.29
C LYS A 44 -15.83 -17.50 -16.62
N TRP A 45 -14.60 -17.48 -16.11
CA TRP A 45 -14.02 -16.30 -15.43
C TRP A 45 -13.44 -15.26 -16.39
N TYR A 46 -13.20 -15.63 -17.64
CA TYR A 46 -12.76 -14.73 -18.70
C TYR A 46 -13.92 -14.36 -19.63
N ASN A 47 -13.85 -13.17 -20.23
CA ASN A 47 -14.75 -12.73 -21.31
C ASN A 47 -14.23 -13.09 -22.69
N THR A 48 -12.92 -13.35 -22.79
CA THR A 48 -12.23 -13.69 -24.03
C THR A 48 -11.48 -14.98 -23.80
N GLU A 49 -11.40 -15.83 -24.83
CA GLU A 49 -10.55 -17.00 -24.80
C GLU A 49 -9.09 -16.57 -24.71
N LEU A 50 -8.40 -17.12 -23.72
CA LEU A 50 -6.96 -16.93 -23.53
C LEU A 50 -6.28 -18.24 -23.90
N ASN A 51 -5.13 -18.14 -24.55
CA ASN A 51 -4.32 -19.29 -24.92
C ASN A 51 -2.97 -19.19 -24.22
N TRP A 52 -2.55 -20.31 -23.63
CA TRP A 52 -1.20 -20.43 -23.10
C TRP A 52 -0.20 -20.44 -24.25
N GLN A 53 0.90 -19.68 -24.11
CA GLN A 53 1.97 -19.62 -25.10
C GLN A 53 3.16 -20.32 -24.48
N HIS A 54 3.55 -21.46 -25.07
CA HIS A 54 4.68 -22.19 -24.53
C HIS A 54 5.96 -21.37 -24.68
N SER A 55 6.74 -21.29 -23.61
CA SER A 55 8.01 -20.56 -23.58
C SER A 55 9.06 -21.38 -22.83
N GLU A 56 10.32 -21.23 -23.21
CA GLU A 56 11.46 -21.80 -22.48
C GLU A 56 12.02 -20.81 -21.43
N ASP A 57 11.62 -19.54 -21.52
CA ASP A 57 12.05 -18.49 -20.60
C ASP A 57 11.13 -18.42 -19.38
N LYS A 58 11.69 -18.69 -18.19
CA LYS A 58 10.98 -18.63 -16.90
C LYS A 58 10.40 -17.24 -16.59
N GLU A 59 11.04 -16.15 -17.00
CA GLU A 59 10.52 -14.80 -16.79
C GLU A 59 9.25 -14.58 -17.60
N LEU A 60 9.25 -14.98 -18.87
CA LEU A 60 8.08 -14.90 -19.75
C LEU A 60 6.93 -15.79 -19.25
N ILE A 61 7.23 -17.01 -18.81
CA ILE A 61 6.21 -17.93 -18.25
C ILE A 61 5.52 -17.31 -17.04
N LEU A 62 6.30 -16.81 -16.08
CA LEU A 62 5.73 -16.23 -14.86
C LEU A 62 5.00 -14.92 -15.14
N THR A 63 5.50 -14.11 -16.07
CA THR A 63 4.81 -12.89 -16.51
C THR A 63 3.47 -13.24 -17.15
N GLN A 64 3.44 -14.22 -18.05
CA GLN A 64 2.21 -14.69 -18.65
C GLN A 64 1.24 -15.24 -17.61
N LEU A 65 1.71 -16.04 -16.64
CA LEU A 65 0.89 -16.57 -15.55
C LEU A 65 0.28 -15.44 -14.72
N LEU A 66 1.06 -14.40 -14.42
CA LEU A 66 0.61 -13.23 -13.69
C LEU A 66 -0.45 -12.45 -14.49
N ASP A 67 -0.22 -12.26 -15.79
CA ASP A 67 -1.16 -11.57 -16.68
C ASP A 67 -2.51 -12.29 -16.76
N VAL A 68 -2.51 -13.62 -16.93
CA VAL A 68 -3.77 -14.39 -16.95
C VAL A 68 -4.45 -14.40 -15.58
N SER A 69 -3.66 -14.45 -14.50
CA SER A 69 -4.17 -14.33 -13.14
C SER A 69 -4.83 -12.98 -12.87
N HIS A 70 -4.32 -11.89 -13.43
CA HIS A 70 -4.96 -10.58 -13.32
C HIS A 70 -6.14 -10.42 -14.28
N ALA A 71 -6.08 -11.02 -15.46
CA ALA A 71 -7.10 -10.90 -16.49
C ALA A 71 -8.50 -11.30 -15.98
N GLN A 72 -8.62 -12.27 -15.06
CA GLN A 72 -9.91 -12.69 -14.50
C GLN A 72 -10.61 -11.56 -13.69
N PHE A 73 -9.84 -10.63 -13.14
CA PHE A 73 -10.32 -9.48 -12.36
C PHE A 73 -10.37 -8.18 -13.17
N ASP A 74 -9.84 -8.18 -14.39
CA ASP A 74 -9.91 -7.02 -15.26
C ASP A 74 -11.36 -6.77 -15.73
N ARG A 75 -11.72 -5.50 -15.90
CA ARG A 75 -13.09 -5.11 -16.28
C ARG A 75 -13.46 -5.52 -17.71
N LYS A 76 -12.49 -5.58 -18.62
CA LYS A 76 -12.72 -5.94 -20.03
C LYS A 76 -12.49 -7.43 -20.23
N LYS A 77 -11.38 -7.96 -19.71
CA LYS A 77 -10.94 -9.33 -19.96
C LYS A 77 -11.61 -10.36 -19.04
N GLY A 78 -12.12 -9.97 -17.88
CA GLY A 78 -12.59 -10.87 -16.84
C GLY A 78 -14.01 -10.61 -16.34
N ARG A 79 -14.55 -11.55 -15.56
CA ARG A 79 -15.87 -11.46 -14.93
C ARG A 79 -15.83 -11.21 -13.43
N LEU A 80 -14.66 -11.31 -12.82
CA LEU A 80 -14.49 -11.19 -11.37
C LEU A 80 -14.09 -9.78 -10.92
N ALA A 81 -14.16 -8.77 -11.80
CA ALA A 81 -13.85 -7.38 -11.45
C ALA A 81 -14.61 -6.89 -10.20
N THR A 82 -15.82 -7.39 -10.00
CA THR A 82 -16.63 -7.07 -8.82
C THR A 82 -15.98 -7.54 -7.53
N TYR A 83 -15.31 -8.70 -7.50
CA TYR A 83 -14.65 -9.22 -6.30
C TYR A 83 -13.53 -8.30 -5.82
N SER A 84 -12.65 -7.89 -6.74
CA SER A 84 -11.60 -6.91 -6.45
C SER A 84 -12.21 -5.59 -5.99
N SER A 85 -13.21 -5.08 -6.71
CA SER A 85 -13.88 -3.82 -6.33
C SER A 85 -14.59 -3.90 -4.99
N THR A 86 -15.09 -5.08 -4.60
CA THR A 86 -15.83 -5.29 -3.35
C THR A 86 -14.88 -5.29 -2.17
N ALA A 87 -13.73 -5.96 -2.29
CA ALA A 87 -12.68 -5.90 -1.28
C ALA A 87 -12.21 -4.45 -1.06
N VAL A 88 -11.91 -3.73 -2.16
CA VAL A 88 -11.49 -2.32 -2.09
C VAL A 88 -12.58 -1.45 -1.46
N LYS A 89 -13.85 -1.58 -1.89
CA LYS A 89 -14.97 -0.84 -1.30
C LYS A 89 -15.17 -1.18 0.18
N GLY A 90 -14.99 -2.45 0.55
CA GLY A 90 -15.07 -2.91 1.93
C GLY A 90 -14.02 -2.26 2.81
N THR A 91 -12.75 -2.28 2.38
CA THR A 91 -11.66 -1.60 3.08
C THR A 91 -11.92 -0.09 3.20
N LEU A 92 -12.34 0.56 2.11
CA LEU A 92 -12.63 1.99 2.10
C LEU A 92 -13.73 2.36 3.09
N ARG A 93 -14.81 1.56 3.16
CA ARG A 93 -15.97 1.85 4.02
C ARG A 93 -15.79 1.45 5.49
N ASN A 94 -15.08 0.35 5.73
CA ASN A 94 -15.03 -0.24 7.08
C ASN A 94 -13.77 0.15 7.84
N ILE A 95 -12.67 0.46 7.13
CA ILE A 95 -11.38 0.76 7.74
C ILE A 95 -11.00 2.23 7.52
N LEU A 96 -11.15 2.71 6.28
CA LEU A 96 -10.62 4.03 5.90
C LEU A 96 -11.64 5.16 5.94
N ASP A 97 -12.92 4.88 6.19
CA ASP A 97 -14.00 5.86 6.21
C ASP A 97 -13.72 7.06 7.13
N PRO A 98 -13.17 6.89 8.36
CA PRO A 98 -12.83 8.01 9.23
C PRO A 98 -11.73 8.93 8.69
N PHE A 99 -10.90 8.44 7.75
CA PHE A 99 -9.75 9.14 7.21
C PHE A 99 -10.00 9.71 5.81
N ILE A 100 -11.18 9.45 5.21
CA ILE A 100 -11.49 9.85 3.84
C ILE A 100 -12.59 10.90 3.83
N GLN A 101 -12.28 12.07 3.27
CA GLN A 101 -13.26 13.10 2.98
C GLN A 101 -13.45 13.26 1.47
N ASN A 102 -14.67 13.05 1.00
CA ASN A 102 -15.00 13.24 -0.41
C ASN A 102 -15.24 14.73 -0.73
N ARG A 103 -14.41 15.31 -1.58
CA ARG A 103 -14.46 16.72 -2.05
C ARG A 103 -15.04 16.83 -3.47
N ARG A 104 -15.91 15.92 -3.89
CA ARG A 104 -16.55 15.86 -5.21
C ARG A 104 -15.52 15.88 -6.35
N ARG A 105 -15.44 16.99 -7.10
CA ARG A 105 -14.47 17.16 -8.20
C ARG A 105 -13.01 17.10 -7.74
N GLY A 106 -12.75 17.39 -6.45
CA GLY A 106 -11.43 17.24 -5.84
C GLY A 106 -11.07 15.80 -5.43
N GLY A 107 -11.98 14.85 -5.63
CA GLY A 107 -11.76 13.46 -5.25
C GLY A 107 -11.79 13.23 -3.73
N ASN A 108 -11.21 12.12 -3.30
CA ASN A 108 -11.07 11.77 -1.88
C ASN A 108 -9.77 12.37 -1.34
N VAL A 109 -9.86 13.07 -0.21
CA VAL A 109 -8.72 13.67 0.48
C VAL A 109 -8.57 13.00 1.85
N LEU A 110 -7.33 12.85 2.29
CA LEU A 110 -6.99 12.39 3.63
C LEU A 110 -7.44 13.44 4.66
N ALA A 111 -8.29 13.04 5.60
CA ALA A 111 -8.78 13.90 6.67
C ALA A 111 -8.23 13.43 8.01
N PHE A 112 -7.43 14.29 8.65
CA PHE A 112 -7.00 14.12 10.04
C PHE A 112 -7.79 15.07 10.92
N ASN A 113 -8.40 14.54 11.99
CA ASN A 113 -8.93 15.37 13.06
C ASN A 113 -7.81 15.74 14.05
N GLN A 114 -8.13 16.61 15.01
CA GLN A 114 -7.14 17.08 15.99
C GLN A 114 -6.57 15.92 16.83
N ASP A 115 -7.42 14.99 17.28
CA ASP A 115 -6.99 13.85 18.10
C ASP A 115 -5.97 12.95 17.37
N TYR A 116 -6.17 12.70 16.07
CA TYR A 116 -5.24 11.93 15.27
C TYR A 116 -3.91 12.67 15.04
N ILE A 117 -3.94 13.99 14.88
CA ILE A 117 -2.70 14.77 14.82
C ILE A 117 -1.94 14.62 16.13
N VAL A 118 -2.59 14.85 17.28
CA VAL A 118 -1.96 14.71 18.60
C VAL A 118 -1.35 13.31 18.79
N LEU A 119 -2.11 12.26 18.47
CA LEU A 119 -1.64 10.89 18.56
C LEU A 119 -0.40 10.66 17.69
N LEU A 120 -0.45 11.08 16.43
CA LEU A 120 0.66 10.92 15.49
C LEU A 120 1.88 11.72 15.94
N THR A 121 1.69 12.92 16.48
CA THR A 121 2.76 13.75 17.07
C THR A 121 3.43 13.04 18.24
N ASN A 122 2.67 12.46 19.16
CA ASN A 122 3.22 11.72 20.29
C ASN A 122 4.02 10.49 19.82
N ILE A 123 3.52 9.77 18.81
CA ILE A 123 4.23 8.62 18.21
C ILE A 123 5.50 9.07 17.47
N ALA A 124 5.48 10.25 16.83
CA ALA A 124 6.64 10.81 16.12
C ALA A 124 7.73 11.26 17.08
N ILE A 125 7.35 11.89 18.20
CA ILE A 125 8.27 12.33 19.25
C ILE A 125 8.83 11.11 20.01
N GLY A 126 7.97 10.13 20.33
CA GLY A 126 8.36 8.93 21.06
C GLY A 126 8.89 9.25 22.46
N GLU A 127 10.09 8.76 22.77
CA GLU A 127 10.75 8.99 24.07
C GLU A 127 11.54 10.30 24.14
N ARG A 128 11.52 11.12 23.08
CA ARG A 128 12.25 12.40 23.02
C ARG A 128 11.44 13.51 23.72
N ASP A 129 12.11 14.55 24.23
CA ASP A 129 11.42 15.67 24.89
C ASP A 129 10.69 16.59 23.91
N LYS A 130 11.26 16.80 22.72
CA LYS A 130 10.73 17.66 21.65
C LYS A 130 11.40 17.37 20.33
N LEU A 131 10.73 17.76 19.24
CA LEU A 131 11.27 17.72 17.89
C LEU A 131 11.11 19.08 17.21
N ARG A 132 12.02 19.42 16.28
CA ARG A 132 11.75 20.56 15.39
C ARG A 132 10.56 20.24 14.50
N PHE A 133 9.76 21.23 14.13
CA PHE A 133 8.58 21.02 13.28
C PHE A 133 8.91 20.24 11.99
N HIS A 134 10.02 20.56 11.32
CA HIS A 134 10.48 19.82 10.14
C HIS A 134 10.79 18.35 10.42
N GLU A 135 11.29 18.01 11.60
CA GLU A 135 11.53 16.62 12.00
C GLU A 135 10.21 15.89 12.29
N VAL A 136 9.23 16.57 12.88
CA VAL A 136 7.87 16.02 13.02
C VAL A 136 7.27 15.68 11.66
N ILE A 137 7.42 16.57 10.66
CA ILE A 137 6.96 16.30 9.30
C ILE A 137 7.68 15.08 8.71
N LYS A 138 9.00 14.96 8.85
CA LYS A 138 9.74 13.78 8.37
C LYS A 138 9.28 12.48 9.03
N GLU A 139 8.99 12.51 10.34
CA GLU A 139 8.46 11.35 11.06
C GLU A 139 7.06 10.96 10.57
N PHE A 140 6.22 11.94 10.19
CA PHE A 140 4.93 11.68 9.57
C PHE A 140 5.10 11.04 8.19
N GLU A 141 5.99 11.57 7.36
CA GLU A 141 6.29 11.04 6.02
C GLU A 141 6.85 9.61 6.08
N ALA A 142 7.73 9.33 7.04
CA ALA A 142 8.26 7.98 7.27
C ALA A 142 7.16 6.96 7.63
N ARG A 143 6.01 7.43 8.12
CA ARG A 143 4.81 6.63 8.42
C ARG A 143 3.75 6.71 7.31
N GLY A 144 4.07 7.32 6.17
CA GLY A 144 3.21 7.42 5.00
C GLY A 144 2.18 8.55 5.06
N VAL A 145 2.31 9.49 6.00
CA VAL A 145 1.41 10.66 6.12
C VAL A 145 2.09 11.88 5.53
N TYR A 146 1.53 12.39 4.42
CA TYR A 146 2.08 13.53 3.69
C TYR A 146 1.11 14.72 3.75
N PHE A 147 1.61 15.85 4.21
CA PHE A 147 0.87 17.11 4.26
C PHE A 147 1.39 18.06 3.19
N ASP A 148 0.49 18.72 2.46
CA ASP A 148 0.86 19.81 1.57
C ASP A 148 1.30 21.05 2.37
N LYS A 149 1.90 22.04 1.68
CA LYS A 149 2.42 23.24 2.34
C LYS A 149 1.36 23.99 3.16
N GLN A 150 0.13 24.04 2.66
CA GLN A 150 -0.97 24.71 3.37
C GLN A 150 -1.36 23.96 4.64
N SER A 151 -1.44 22.63 4.58
CA SER A 151 -1.74 21.79 5.74
C SER A 151 -0.59 21.83 6.76
N GLN A 152 0.66 21.90 6.31
CA GLN A 152 1.80 22.11 7.20
C GLN A 152 1.71 23.45 7.95
N GLN A 153 1.33 24.55 7.28
CA GLN A 153 1.10 25.82 7.96
C GLN A 153 -0.04 25.70 8.99
N ASN A 154 -1.15 25.05 8.63
CA ASN A 154 -2.26 24.81 9.55
C ASN A 154 -1.85 23.96 10.77
N LEU A 155 -0.87 23.07 10.62
CA LEU A 155 -0.30 22.29 11.72
C LEU A 155 0.53 23.17 12.67
N VAL A 156 1.31 24.12 12.15
CA VAL A 156 2.02 25.10 12.99
C VAL A 156 1.01 25.88 13.84
N ASP A 157 -0.02 26.45 13.21
CA ASP A 157 -1.07 27.21 13.90
C ASP A 157 -1.86 26.33 14.90
N PHE A 158 -1.98 25.03 14.61
CA PHE A 158 -2.59 24.06 15.52
C PHE A 158 -1.74 23.86 16.77
N TYR A 159 -0.45 23.57 16.63
CA TYR A 159 0.43 23.35 17.77
C TYR A 159 0.61 24.63 18.61
N GLU A 160 0.61 25.81 17.99
CA GLU A 160 0.65 27.09 18.69
C GLU A 160 -0.59 27.30 19.56
N ARG A 161 -1.78 27.02 19.02
CA ARG A 161 -3.03 27.10 19.79
C ARG A 161 -3.09 26.12 20.96
N MET A 162 -2.48 24.95 20.83
CA MET A 162 -2.38 23.98 21.92
C MET A 162 -1.38 24.37 23.00
N GLY A 163 -0.49 25.33 22.74
CA GLY A 163 0.60 25.68 23.65
C GLY A 163 1.75 24.67 23.67
N ASN A 164 1.81 23.73 22.71
CA ASN A 164 2.84 22.70 22.60
C ASN A 164 4.04 23.15 21.74
N VAL A 165 4.11 24.43 21.43
CA VAL A 165 5.18 25.03 20.62
C VAL A 165 6.13 25.82 21.48
N GLU A 166 7.41 25.62 21.22
CA GLU A 166 8.49 26.36 21.84
C GLU A 166 9.28 27.07 20.73
N ARG A 167 9.17 28.40 20.66
CA ARG A 167 9.98 29.22 19.75
C ARG A 167 11.28 29.57 20.45
N MET A 168 12.39 29.01 19.97
CA MET A 168 13.71 29.38 20.48
C MET A 168 14.28 30.53 19.65
N SER A 169 14.50 31.67 20.30
CA SER A 169 14.96 32.92 19.67
C SER A 169 16.41 32.88 19.18
N ASP A 170 17.17 31.85 19.55
CA ASP A 170 18.60 31.68 19.30
C ASP A 170 18.92 31.11 17.90
N SER A 171 17.93 30.51 17.23
CA SER A 171 18.12 29.74 15.99
C SER A 171 17.36 30.26 14.77
N GLY A 172 16.69 31.42 14.89
CA GLY A 172 15.87 32.02 13.83
C GLY A 172 14.57 31.24 13.58
N ASP A 173 13.44 31.77 14.04
CA ASP A 173 12.06 31.26 13.84
C ASP A 173 11.84 29.72 13.96
N ALA A 174 12.75 29.00 14.62
CA ALA A 174 12.68 27.56 14.75
C ALA A 174 11.56 27.18 15.72
N VAL A 175 10.55 26.47 15.21
CA VAL A 175 9.40 25.96 15.95
C VAL A 175 9.72 24.54 16.44
N TYR A 176 9.73 24.35 17.75
CA TYR A 176 9.82 23.02 18.37
C TYR A 176 8.45 22.58 18.86
N VAL A 177 8.11 21.30 18.66
CA VAL A 177 6.86 20.68 19.08
C VAL A 177 7.14 19.70 20.22
N ARG A 178 6.36 19.82 21.30
CA ARG A 178 6.40 18.96 22.49
C ARG A 178 5.30 17.89 22.44
N PRO A 179 5.48 16.74 23.12
CA PRO A 179 4.42 15.76 23.27
C PRO A 179 3.28 16.35 24.10
N THR A 180 2.06 15.87 23.86
CA THR A 180 0.84 16.43 24.47
C THR A 180 0.44 15.73 25.77
N VAL A 181 1.12 14.63 26.14
CA VAL A 181 0.88 13.86 27.37
C VAL A 181 2.20 13.31 27.87
#